data_AF-A0A3A0FD59-F1
#
_entry.id   AF-A0A3A0FD59-F1
#
_cell.length_a   1.000
_cell.length_b   1.000
_cell.length_c   1.000
_cell.angle_alpha   90.00
_cell.angle_beta   90.00
_cell.angle_gamma   90.00
#
_symmetry.space_group_name_H-M   'P 1'
#
loop_
_entity.id
_entity.type
_entity.pdbx_description
1 polymer ?
#
loop_
_entity_poly.entity_id
_entity_poly.type
_entity_poly.pdbx_seq_one_letter_code
_entity_poly.pdbx_strand_id
1 'polypeptide(L)'
;MTPTVEDTANLIERLRHVLLFSGLDCRCRDTLAVALDRFSTLERRRLSRRGLAQARDHKDRITAILSLLSELDQVTEGEQDRSVFEEMALLFVEIANSAQAGAIALRAIEERD
;
A
#
# COMPACT_ATOMS: atom_id res chain seq x y z
N MET A 1 -1.56 -8.66 8.58
CA MET A 1 -0.72 -8.76 7.37
C MET A 1 -1.63 -8.79 6.16
N THR A 2 -1.59 -7.80 5.28
CA THR A 2 -2.35 -7.84 4.03
C THR A 2 -1.52 -8.56 2.97
N PRO A 3 -2.06 -9.58 2.27
CA PRO A 3 -1.30 -10.35 1.30
C PRO A 3 -0.78 -9.43 0.20
N THR A 4 0.51 -9.58 -0.12
CA THR A 4 1.21 -8.80 -1.14
C THR A 4 1.02 -9.41 -2.53
N VAL A 5 1.38 -8.67 -3.60
CA VAL A 5 1.39 -9.25 -4.96
C VAL A 5 2.40 -10.38 -5.08
N GLU A 6 3.55 -10.28 -4.42
CA GLU A 6 4.55 -11.34 -4.38
C GLU A 6 3.99 -12.61 -3.75
N ASP A 7 3.23 -12.48 -2.65
CA ASP A 7 2.48 -13.59 -2.06
C ASP A 7 1.45 -14.17 -3.04
N THR A 8 0.80 -13.31 -3.83
CA THR A 8 -0.24 -13.70 -4.79
C THR A 8 0.35 -14.37 -6.04
N ALA A 9 1.46 -13.86 -6.58
CA ALA A 9 2.18 -14.44 -7.71
C ALA A 9 2.82 -15.78 -7.31
N ASN A 10 3.45 -15.86 -6.14
CA ASN A 10 3.95 -17.13 -5.59
C ASN A 10 2.82 -18.13 -5.33
N LEU A 11 1.66 -17.67 -4.85
CA LEU A 11 0.48 -18.53 -4.67
C LEU A 11 -0.06 -19.04 -6.02
N ILE A 12 -0.14 -18.18 -7.04
CA ILE A 12 -0.56 -18.55 -8.40
C ILE A 12 0.40 -19.57 -9.01
N GLU A 13 1.71 -19.40 -8.85
CA GLU A 13 2.70 -20.35 -9.36
C GLU A 13 2.68 -21.68 -8.61
N ARG A 14 2.47 -21.65 -7.29
CA ARG A 14 2.25 -22.88 -6.50
C ARG A 14 0.97 -23.60 -6.93
N LEU A 15 -0.11 -22.86 -7.18
CA LEU A 15 -1.37 -23.39 -7.72
C LEU A 15 -1.16 -23.99 -9.12
N ARG A 16 -0.44 -23.27 -9.99
CA ARG A 16 -0.09 -23.74 -11.34
C ARG A 16 0.67 -25.07 -11.26
N HIS A 17 1.66 -25.17 -10.38
CA HIS A 17 2.45 -26.39 -10.20
C HIS A 17 1.59 -27.55 -9.68
N VAL A 18 0.77 -27.35 -8.65
CA VAL A 18 -0.10 -28.42 -8.12
C VAL A 18 -1.10 -28.90 -9.17
N LEU A 19 -1.72 -27.98 -9.91
CA LEU A 19 -2.79 -28.32 -10.84
C LEU A 19 -2.26 -28.91 -12.15
N LEU A 20 -1.13 -28.45 -12.69
CA LEU A 20 -0.55 -29.02 -13.91
C LEU A 20 0.01 -30.44 -13.71
N PHE A 21 0.39 -30.80 -12.48
CA PHE A 21 0.84 -32.15 -12.14
C PHE A 21 -0.29 -33.10 -11.72
N SER A 22 -1.54 -32.62 -11.62
CA SER A 22 -2.69 -33.42 -11.15
C SER A 22 -3.32 -34.36 -12.20
N GLY A 23 -2.63 -34.64 -13.31
CA GLY A 23 -3.10 -35.58 -14.33
C GLY A 23 -4.26 -35.06 -15.20
N LEU A 24 -4.47 -33.74 -15.26
CA LEU A 24 -5.47 -33.11 -16.13
C LEU A 24 -5.21 -33.42 -17.61
N ASP A 25 -6.28 -33.62 -18.38
CA ASP A 25 -6.20 -33.70 -19.83
C ASP A 25 -5.66 -32.38 -20.44
N CYS A 26 -5.08 -32.45 -21.64
CA CYS A 26 -4.42 -31.30 -22.26
C CYS A 26 -5.35 -30.09 -22.42
N ARG A 27 -6.63 -30.32 -22.71
CA ARG A 27 -7.62 -29.24 -22.91
C ARG A 27 -7.94 -28.52 -21.60
N CYS A 28 -8.05 -29.26 -20.50
CA CYS A 28 -8.23 -28.72 -19.16
C CYS A 28 -6.97 -27.96 -18.70
N ARG A 29 -5.77 -28.44 -19.03
CA ARG A 29 -4.52 -27.72 -18.76
C ARG A 29 -4.45 -26.38 -19.46
N ASP A 30 -4.78 -26.32 -20.75
CA ASP A 30 -4.75 -25.07 -21.53
C ASP A 30 -5.80 -24.08 -21.01
N THR A 31 -7.01 -24.57 -20.75
CA THR A 31 -8.10 -23.75 -20.18
C THR A 31 -7.71 -23.17 -18.82
N LEU A 32 -7.09 -23.99 -17.97
CA LEU A 32 -6.62 -23.56 -16.65
C LEU A 32 -5.47 -22.56 -16.76
N ALA A 33 -4.51 -22.77 -17.68
CA ALA A 33 -3.39 -21.87 -17.88
C ALA A 33 -3.86 -20.46 -18.29
N VAL A 34 -4.83 -20.37 -19.21
CA VAL A 34 -5.47 -19.11 -19.62
C VAL A 34 -6.23 -18.46 -18.45
N ALA A 35 -6.95 -19.25 -17.66
CA ALA A 35 -7.68 -18.73 -16.50
C ALA A 35 -6.73 -18.15 -15.43
N LEU A 36 -5.60 -18.83 -15.16
CA LEU A 36 -4.59 -18.36 -14.21
C LEU A 36 -3.87 -17.09 -14.70
N ASP A 37 -3.59 -16.98 -15.99
CA ASP A 37 -3.00 -15.76 -16.56
C ASP A 37 -3.95 -14.56 -16.46
N ARG A 38 -5.22 -14.78 -16.80
CA ARG A 38 -6.27 -13.75 -16.65
C ARG A 38 -6.42 -13.33 -15.19
N PHE A 39 -6.40 -14.28 -14.26
CA PHE A 39 -6.47 -14.01 -12.83
C PHE A 39 -5.27 -13.19 -12.35
N SER A 40 -4.05 -13.57 -12.73
CA SER A 40 -2.82 -12.83 -12.41
C SER A 40 -2.91 -11.36 -12.87
N THR A 41 -3.40 -11.13 -14.09
CA THR A 41 -3.61 -9.79 -14.62
C THR A 41 -4.65 -8.98 -13.83
N LEU A 42 -5.75 -9.62 -13.41
CA LEU A 42 -6.76 -8.96 -12.58
C LEU A 42 -6.24 -8.61 -11.19
N GLU A 43 -5.45 -9.50 -10.58
CA GLU A 43 -4.86 -9.29 -9.26
C GLU A 43 -3.80 -8.19 -9.28
N ARG A 44 -2.93 -8.14 -10.30
CA ARG A 44 -1.99 -7.02 -10.51
C ARG A 44 -2.72 -5.68 -10.54
N ARG A 45 -3.80 -5.58 -11.34
CA ARG A 45 -4.64 -4.36 -11.41
C ARG A 45 -5.32 -4.04 -10.09
N ARG A 46 -5.86 -5.04 -9.39
CA ARG A 46 -6.52 -4.87 -8.09
C ARG A 46 -5.54 -4.31 -7.06
N LEU A 47 -4.34 -4.86 -7.01
CA LEU A 47 -3.32 -4.51 -6.03
C LEU A 47 -2.64 -3.17 -6.35
N SER A 48 -2.46 -2.82 -7.63
CA SER A 48 -2.04 -1.47 -8.05
C SER A 48 -3.07 -0.40 -7.65
N ARG A 49 -4.37 -0.62 -7.95
CA ARG A 49 -5.45 0.28 -7.52
C ARG A 49 -5.49 0.46 -6.00
N ARG A 50 -5.28 -0.63 -5.25
CA ARG A 50 -5.21 -0.59 -3.79
C ARG A 50 -4.04 0.26 -3.30
N GLY A 51 -2.84 0.07 -3.86
CA GLY A 51 -1.66 0.88 -3.52
C GLY A 51 -1.90 2.37 -3.78
N LEU A 52 -2.48 2.72 -4.93
CA LEU A 52 -2.82 4.11 -5.25
C LEU A 52 -3.85 4.70 -4.26
N ALA A 53 -4.86 3.93 -3.89
CA ALA A 53 -5.85 4.36 -2.91
C ALA A 53 -5.22 4.61 -1.53
N GLN A 54 -4.33 3.72 -1.08
CA GLN A 54 -3.60 3.88 0.18
C GLN A 54 -2.67 5.09 0.15
N ALA A 55 -1.94 5.31 -0.94
CA ALA A 55 -1.09 6.48 -1.08
C ALA A 55 -1.90 7.80 -1.05
N ARG A 56 -3.09 7.82 -1.67
CA ARG A 56 -4.01 8.96 -1.62
C ARG A 56 -4.54 9.22 -0.21
N ASP A 57 -4.90 8.16 0.52
CA ASP A 57 -5.34 8.24 1.91
C ASP A 57 -4.24 8.85 2.81
N HIS A 58 -2.99 8.42 2.66
CA HIS A 58 -1.85 9.01 3.38
C HIS A 58 -1.62 10.49 2.99
N LYS A 59 -1.79 10.85 1.71
CA LYS A 59 -1.71 12.24 1.26
C LYS A 59 -2.83 13.09 1.89
N ASP A 60 -4.06 12.59 1.95
CA ASP A 60 -5.18 13.30 2.58
C ASP A 60 -4.96 13.43 4.10
N ARG A 61 -4.40 12.41 4.77
CA ARG A 61 -4.00 12.47 6.19
C ARG A 61 -2.94 13.55 6.43
N ILE A 62 -1.92 13.65 5.58
CA ILE A 62 -0.90 14.71 5.68
C ILE A 62 -1.56 16.08 5.56
N THR A 63 -2.50 16.28 4.62
CA THR A 63 -3.23 17.55 4.49
C THR A 63 -4.01 17.91 5.76
N ALA A 64 -4.64 16.92 6.41
CA ALA A 64 -5.33 17.14 7.67
C ALA A 64 -4.35 17.54 8.79
N ILE A 65 -3.20 16.86 8.91
CA ILE A 65 -2.19 17.19 9.92
C ILE A 65 -1.58 18.57 9.67
N LEU A 66 -1.31 18.94 8.41
CA LEU A 66 -0.84 20.29 8.06
C LEU A 66 -1.83 21.38 8.46
N SER A 67 -3.14 21.08 8.44
CA SER A 67 -4.17 22.01 8.91
C SER A 67 -4.07 22.24 10.42
N LEU A 68 -3.83 21.18 11.20
CA LEU A 68 -3.57 21.29 12.65
C LEU A 68 -2.25 22.02 12.92
N LEU A 69 -1.21 21.70 12.17
CA LEU A 69 0.11 22.30 12.32
C LEU A 69 0.14 23.80 11.98
N SER A 70 -0.89 24.33 11.30
CA SER A 70 -1.02 25.78 11.09
C SER A 70 -1.18 26.57 12.40
N GLU A 71 -1.57 25.91 13.50
CA GLU A 71 -1.58 26.52 14.83
C GLU A 71 -0.17 26.90 15.30
N LEU A 72 0.89 26.25 14.78
CA LEU A 72 2.28 26.59 15.05
C LEU A 72 2.62 28.04 14.69
N ASP A 73 1.93 28.64 13.70
CA ASP A 73 2.12 30.05 13.31
C ASP A 73 1.76 31.03 14.43
N GLN A 74 0.98 30.60 15.41
CA GLN A 74 0.55 31.40 16.57
C GLN A 74 1.42 31.13 17.81
N VAL A 75 2.20 30.04 17.81
CA VAL A 75 3.08 29.68 18.93
C VAL A 75 4.33 30.56 18.89
N THR A 76 4.67 31.14 20.03
CA THR A 76 5.87 31.98 20.19
C THR A 76 6.79 31.41 21.25
N GLU A 77 8.03 31.91 21.32
CA GLU A 77 9.00 31.52 22.36
C GLU A 77 8.49 31.75 23.79
N GLY A 78 7.57 32.71 23.93
CA GLY A 78 6.92 33.10 25.18
C GLY A 78 5.74 32.22 25.59
N GLU A 79 5.42 31.16 24.84
CA GLU A 79 4.35 30.22 25.19
C GLU A 79 4.58 29.65 26.60
N GLN A 80 3.55 29.79 27.45
CA GLN A 80 3.59 29.35 28.84
C GLN A 80 3.35 27.85 28.94
N ASP A 81 2.46 27.32 28.09
CA ASP A 81 2.22 25.90 28.03
C ASP A 81 3.28 25.20 27.17
N ARG A 82 4.29 24.64 27.84
CA ARG A 82 5.38 23.93 27.16
C ARG A 82 4.95 22.62 26.52
N SER A 83 3.76 22.08 26.85
CA SER A 83 3.26 20.85 26.23
C SER A 83 2.94 21.03 24.74
N VAL A 84 2.56 22.24 24.33
CA VAL A 84 2.28 22.58 22.92
C VAL A 84 3.46 22.26 22.01
N PHE A 85 4.71 22.49 22.45
CA PHE A 85 5.88 22.18 21.63
C PHE A 85 6.04 20.68 21.37
N GLU A 86 5.72 19.84 22.35
CA GLU A 86 5.74 18.38 22.19
C GLU A 86 4.60 17.92 21.28
N GLU A 87 3.41 18.50 21.43
CA GLU A 87 2.27 18.21 20.53
C GLU A 87 2.62 18.53 19.07
N MET A 88 3.23 19.69 18.81
CA MET A 88 3.67 20.09 17.47
C MET A 88 4.76 19.16 16.93
N ALA A 89 5.69 18.70 17.78
CA ALA A 89 6.69 17.71 17.40
C ALA A 89 6.04 16.37 17.00
N LEU A 90 5.03 15.91 17.74
CA LEU A 90 4.26 14.71 17.41
C LEU A 90 3.54 14.84 16.06
N LEU A 91 2.99 16.00 15.74
CA LEU A 91 2.38 16.25 14.42
C LEU A 91 3.39 16.10 13.27
N PHE A 92 4.63 16.61 13.43
CA PHE A 92 5.70 16.38 12.44
C PHE A 92 6.04 14.89 12.29
N VAL A 93 6.12 14.16 13.40
CA VAL A 93 6.38 12.70 13.38
C VAL A 93 5.25 11.97 12.64
N GLU A 94 3.99 12.37 12.85
CA GLU A 94 2.86 11.79 12.12
C GLU A 94 2.89 12.07 10.61
N ILE A 95 3.31 13.27 10.20
CA ILE A 95 3.55 13.58 8.78
C ILE A 95 4.63 12.66 8.21
N ALA A 96 5.76 12.51 8.91
CA ALA A 96 6.85 11.65 8.46
C ALA A 96 6.40 10.19 8.31
N ASN A 97 5.67 9.67 9.29
CA ASN A 97 5.12 8.32 9.25
C ASN A 97 4.13 8.13 8.10
N SER A 98 3.24 9.10 7.89
CA SER A 98 2.26 9.07 6.79
C SER A 98 2.94 9.15 5.43
N ALA A 99 3.95 10.00 5.29
CA ALA A 99 4.74 10.15 4.07
C ALA A 99 5.50 8.87 3.74
N GLN A 100 6.14 8.25 4.74
CA GLN A 100 6.84 6.98 4.57
C GLN A 100 5.88 5.86 4.17
N ALA A 101 4.71 5.76 4.81
CA ALA A 101 3.71 4.77 4.47
C ALA A 101 3.15 4.96 3.06
N GLY A 102 2.88 6.20 2.65
CA GLY A 102 2.49 6.54 1.27
C GLY A 102 3.56 6.17 0.24
N ALA A 103 4.83 6.46 0.53
CA ALA A 103 5.95 6.09 -0.34
C ALA A 103 6.10 4.56 -0.48
N ILE A 104 5.98 3.81 0.63
CA ILE A 104 5.97 2.34 0.61
C ILE A 104 4.82 1.83 -0.25
N ALA A 105 3.61 2.39 -0.10
CA ALA A 105 2.44 1.98 -0.89
C ALA A 105 2.64 2.20 -2.40
N LEU A 106 3.34 3.27 -2.80
CA LEU A 106 3.65 3.58 -4.20
C LEU A 106 4.78 2.72 -4.76
N ARG A 107 5.90 2.56 -4.03
CA ARG A 107 7.01 1.68 -4.45
C ARG A 107 6.56 0.25 -4.62
N ALA A 108 5.67 -0.17 -3.73
CA ALA A 108 5.05 -1.47 -3.86
C ALA A 108 4.34 -1.60 -5.21
N ILE A 109 3.85 -0.55 -5.87
CA ILE A 109 3.30 -0.61 -7.24
C ILE A 109 4.41 -0.77 -8.29
N GLU A 110 5.49 -0.01 -8.16
CA GLU A 110 6.59 0.04 -9.13
C GLU A 110 7.39 -1.26 -9.19
N GLU A 111 7.60 -1.94 -8.06
CA GLU A 111 8.18 -3.30 -8.01
C GLU A 111 7.29 -4.37 -8.69
N ARG A 112 6.13 -3.99 -9.27
CA ARG A 112 5.13 -4.91 -9.84
C ARG A 112 4.94 -4.79 -11.36
N ASP A 113 5.60 -3.83 -12.01
CA ASP A 113 5.68 -3.68 -13.48
C ASP A 113 6.99 -4.26 -14.02
#